data_AF-F1A2S9-F1
#
_entry.id   AF-F1A2S9-F1
#
_cell.length_a   1.000
_cell.length_b   1.000
_cell.length_c   1.000
_cell.angle_alpha   90.00
_cell.angle_beta   90.00
_cell.angle_gamma   90.00
#
_symmetry.space_group_name_H-M   'P 1'
#
loop_
_entity.id
_entity.type
_entity.pdbx_description
1 polymer ?
#
loop_
_entity_poly.entity_id
_entity_poly.type
_entity_poly.pdbx_seq_one_letter_code
_entity_poly.pdbx_strand_id
1 'polypeptide(L)'
;MSVSLQSALELVHKAVSLDNSGKAQEAISMYSIAIEQLKQASQTTYDQNTKNLIESKILEYQNRSSFLKSSLHLDYNNNTVSNFPSPPQNNNNINNNNNNGSGNLLDQALKFANEAIGCESSNNIQGAIVNYKKCVELLEQVSRDESNIETRLFLNQKRQEYQGRCESLELTISNSNGFGNSGSLNSTMTLMNNNSNNNLNSINSKTRSQFLKNKIQYNQNKVNNEYDSIPLSLKPGQKYKDPVRKKNVLERLSKSIKGPKNISDHWL
;
A
#
# COMPACT_ATOMS: atom_id res chain seq x y z
N MET A 1 -22.73 -6.59 -35.34
CA MET A 1 -23.60 -6.93 -34.19
C MET A 1 -23.14 -6.05 -33.03
N SER A 2 -23.97 -5.13 -32.54
CA SER A 2 -23.64 -4.32 -31.36
C SER A 2 -23.69 -5.22 -30.13
N VAL A 3 -22.57 -5.34 -29.42
CA VAL A 3 -22.54 -6.09 -28.16
C VAL A 3 -23.23 -5.24 -27.10
N SER A 4 -24.28 -5.79 -26.49
CA SER A 4 -24.99 -5.09 -25.42
C SER A 4 -24.14 -5.08 -24.15
N LEU A 5 -24.15 -3.97 -23.43
CA LEU A 5 -23.49 -3.85 -22.11
C LEU A 5 -23.97 -4.97 -21.15
N GLN A 6 -25.22 -5.39 -21.29
CA GLN A 6 -25.82 -6.47 -20.51
C GLN A 6 -25.11 -7.81 -20.70
N SER A 7 -24.81 -8.18 -21.95
CA SER A 7 -24.05 -9.40 -22.27
C SER A 7 -22.66 -9.39 -21.61
N ALA A 8 -21.99 -8.23 -21.63
CA ALA A 8 -20.68 -8.08 -21.01
C ALA A 8 -20.74 -8.29 -19.48
N LEU A 9 -21.79 -7.76 -18.83
CA LEU A 9 -22.00 -7.93 -17.38
C LEU A 9 -22.30 -9.38 -16.99
N GLU A 10 -23.08 -10.10 -17.78
CA GLU A 10 -23.34 -11.53 -17.55
C GLU A 10 -22.05 -12.36 -17.59
N LEU A 11 -21.16 -12.07 -18.54
CA LEU A 11 -19.85 -12.71 -18.63
C LEU A 11 -18.96 -12.39 -17.42
N VAL A 12 -18.99 -11.15 -16.93
CA VAL A 12 -18.29 -10.77 -15.69
C VAL A 12 -18.82 -11.58 -14.50
N HIS A 13 -20.13 -11.65 -14.33
CA HIS A 13 -20.74 -12.42 -13.23
C HIS A 13 -20.36 -13.90 -13.29
N LYS A 14 -20.34 -14.48 -14.49
CA LYS A 14 -19.88 -15.84 -14.72
C LYS A 14 -18.40 -16.02 -14.38
N ALA A 15 -17.55 -15.09 -14.82
CA ALA A 15 -16.11 -15.10 -14.52
C ALA A 15 -15.84 -15.05 -13.01
N VAL A 16 -16.52 -14.16 -12.28
CA VAL A 16 -16.42 -14.04 -10.81
C VAL A 16 -16.89 -15.31 -10.11
N SER A 17 -17.95 -15.94 -10.61
CA SER A 17 -18.46 -17.20 -10.04
C SER A 17 -17.45 -18.34 -10.21
N LEU A 18 -16.81 -18.42 -11.38
CA LEU A 18 -15.76 -19.40 -11.66
C LEU A 18 -14.50 -19.17 -10.83
N ASP A 19 -14.09 -17.91 -10.69
CA ASP A 19 -12.98 -17.49 -9.82
C ASP A 19 -13.21 -17.92 -8.37
N ASN A 20 -14.39 -17.62 -7.81
CA ASN A 20 -14.76 -18.02 -6.46
C ASN A 20 -14.85 -19.55 -6.28
N SER A 21 -15.09 -20.30 -7.35
CA SER A 21 -15.13 -21.76 -7.35
C SER A 21 -13.75 -22.42 -7.50
N GLY A 22 -12.68 -21.64 -7.61
CA GLY A 22 -11.31 -22.15 -7.79
C GLY A 22 -10.98 -22.61 -9.22
N LYS A 23 -11.89 -22.42 -10.19
CA LYS A 23 -11.68 -22.78 -11.60
C LYS A 23 -10.94 -21.66 -12.33
N ALA A 24 -9.69 -21.42 -11.92
CA ALA A 24 -8.89 -20.27 -12.37
C ALA A 24 -8.75 -20.19 -13.90
N GLN A 25 -8.55 -21.32 -14.59
CA GLN A 25 -8.38 -21.35 -16.05
C GLN A 25 -9.64 -20.90 -16.79
N GLU A 26 -10.82 -21.42 -16.39
CA GLU A 26 -12.09 -21.03 -16.99
C GLU A 26 -12.45 -19.58 -16.67
N ALA A 27 -12.13 -19.12 -15.45
CA ALA A 27 -12.32 -17.73 -15.04
C ALA A 27 -11.48 -16.76 -15.89
N ILE A 28 -10.22 -17.09 -16.18
CA ILE A 28 -9.34 -16.28 -17.04
C ILE A 28 -9.93 -16.13 -18.44
N SER A 29 -10.41 -17.22 -19.04
CA SER A 29 -11.05 -17.18 -20.36
C SER A 29 -12.29 -16.29 -20.35
N MET A 30 -13.14 -16.42 -19.32
CA MET A 30 -14.35 -15.60 -19.20
C MET A 30 -14.05 -14.12 -18.97
N TYR A 31 -13.06 -13.79 -18.12
CA TYR A 31 -12.61 -12.41 -17.94
C TYR A 31 -12.08 -11.81 -19.24
N SER A 32 -11.36 -12.58 -20.05
CA SER A 32 -10.80 -12.09 -21.32
C SER A 32 -11.90 -11.68 -22.30
N ILE A 33 -12.93 -12.52 -22.44
CA ILE A 33 -14.10 -12.24 -23.30
C ILE A 33 -14.90 -11.06 -22.73
N ALA A 34 -15.13 -11.03 -21.41
CA ALA A 34 -15.86 -9.95 -20.76
C ALA A 34 -15.19 -8.58 -20.94
N ILE A 35 -13.86 -8.53 -20.81
CA ILE A 35 -13.06 -7.32 -21.03
C ILE A 35 -13.19 -6.82 -22.47
N GLU A 36 -13.15 -7.72 -23.45
CA GLU A 36 -13.30 -7.35 -24.85
C GLU A 36 -14.70 -6.77 -25.13
N GLN A 37 -15.75 -7.39 -24.59
CA GLN A 37 -17.11 -6.87 -24.72
C GLN A 37 -17.31 -5.53 -24.01
N LEU A 38 -16.72 -5.33 -22.84
CA LEU A 38 -16.74 -4.04 -22.13
C LEU A 38 -16.02 -2.94 -22.93
N LYS A 39 -14.92 -3.26 -23.61
CA LYS A 39 -14.22 -2.30 -24.49
C LYS A 39 -15.07 -1.90 -25.69
N GLN A 40 -15.81 -2.84 -26.28
CA GLN A 40 -16.74 -2.53 -27.37
C GLN A 40 -17.92 -1.69 -26.85
N ALA A 41 -18.46 -2.02 -25.68
CA ALA A 41 -19.53 -1.25 -25.06
C ALA A 41 -19.09 0.18 -24.67
N SER A 42 -17.85 0.37 -24.22
CA SER A 42 -17.32 1.70 -23.88
C SER A 42 -17.13 2.60 -25.10
N GLN A 43 -16.87 2.02 -26.28
CA GLN A 43 -16.79 2.75 -27.54
C GLN A 43 -18.16 3.22 -28.05
N THR A 44 -19.22 2.45 -27.75
CA THR A 44 -20.60 2.79 -28.14
C THR A 44 -21.33 3.70 -27.14
N THR A 45 -20.73 3.96 -25.97
CA THR A 45 -21.34 4.75 -24.91
C THR A 45 -21.02 6.24 -25.08
N TYR A 46 -22.05 7.09 -25.11
CA TYR A 46 -21.90 8.55 -25.26
C TYR A 46 -21.65 9.30 -23.94
N ASP A 47 -22.10 8.73 -22.81
CA ASP A 47 -21.87 9.33 -21.49
C ASP A 47 -20.44 9.08 -21.01
N GLN A 48 -19.69 10.17 -20.82
CA GLN A 48 -18.30 10.13 -20.39
C GLN A 48 -18.13 9.53 -18.98
N ASN A 49 -19.11 9.74 -18.09
CA ASN A 49 -19.04 9.19 -16.73
C ASN A 49 -19.16 7.66 -16.76
N THR A 50 -20.14 7.15 -17.50
CA THR A 50 -20.32 5.71 -17.72
C THR A 50 -19.11 5.10 -18.43
N LYS A 51 -18.53 5.79 -19.41
CA LYS A 51 -17.30 5.34 -20.08
C LYS A 51 -16.12 5.21 -19.11
N ASN A 52 -15.87 6.23 -18.28
CA ASN A 52 -14.82 6.19 -17.26
C ASN A 52 -15.04 5.05 -16.25
N LEU A 53 -16.29 4.78 -15.88
CA LEU A 53 -16.64 3.67 -14.99
C LEU A 53 -16.35 2.31 -15.64
N ILE A 54 -16.73 2.14 -16.91
CA ILE A 54 -16.43 0.91 -17.67
C ILE A 54 -14.92 0.72 -17.81
N GLU A 55 -14.15 1.76 -18.12
CA GLU A 55 -12.69 1.71 -18.21
C GLU A 55 -12.04 1.34 -16.88
N SER A 56 -12.53 1.90 -15.77
CA SER A 56 -12.08 1.52 -14.42
C SER A 56 -12.35 0.04 -14.12
N LYS A 57 -13.52 -0.48 -14.52
CA LYS A 57 -13.86 -1.90 -14.36
C LYS A 57 -13.05 -2.82 -15.26
N ILE A 58 -12.73 -2.39 -16.48
CA ILE A 58 -11.81 -3.13 -17.36
C ILE A 58 -10.46 -3.31 -16.68
N LEU A 59 -9.89 -2.25 -16.10
CA LEU A 59 -8.61 -2.31 -15.40
C LEU A 59 -8.66 -3.28 -14.21
N GLU A 60 -9.74 -3.25 -13.43
CA GLU A 60 -9.96 -4.16 -12.30
C GLU A 60 -9.95 -5.64 -12.76
N TYR A 61 -10.69 -5.96 -13.82
CA TYR A 61 -10.75 -7.32 -14.35
C TYR A 61 -9.46 -7.77 -15.04
N GLN A 62 -8.74 -6.85 -15.69
CA GLN A 62 -7.41 -7.13 -16.22
C GLN A 62 -6.43 -7.50 -15.10
N ASN A 63 -6.41 -6.73 -14.02
CA ASN A 63 -5.57 -7.01 -12.86
C ASN A 63 -5.92 -8.37 -12.23
N ARG A 64 -7.21 -8.68 -12.09
CA ARG A 64 -7.66 -9.97 -11.54
C ARG A 64 -7.27 -11.14 -12.45
N SER A 65 -7.44 -11.01 -13.77
CA SER A 65 -7.03 -12.02 -14.74
C SER A 65 -5.53 -12.27 -14.72
N SER A 66 -4.71 -11.20 -14.67
CA SER A 66 -3.24 -11.30 -14.55
C SER A 66 -2.82 -11.99 -13.25
N PHE A 67 -3.48 -11.68 -12.13
CA PHE A 67 -3.24 -12.34 -10.85
C PHE A 67 -3.57 -13.84 -10.89
N LEU A 68 -4.68 -14.23 -11.53
CA LEU A 68 -5.02 -15.64 -11.70
C LEU A 68 -4.00 -16.38 -12.56
N LYS A 69 -3.50 -15.74 -13.63
CA LYS A 69 -2.45 -16.31 -14.49
C LYS A 69 -1.14 -16.54 -13.74
N SER A 70 -0.71 -15.58 -12.91
CA SER A 70 0.52 -15.75 -12.12
C SER A 70 0.35 -16.83 -11.06
N SER A 71 -0.81 -16.91 -10.42
CA SER A 71 -1.12 -17.95 -9.42
C SER A 71 -1.09 -19.36 -10.03
N LEU A 72 -1.67 -19.54 -11.22
CA LEU A 72 -1.60 -20.82 -11.96
C LEU A 72 -0.16 -21.22 -12.31
N HIS A 73 0.70 -20.26 -12.66
CA HIS A 73 2.10 -20.55 -12.99
C HIS A 73 2.91 -20.99 -11.75
N LEU A 74 2.59 -20.45 -10.57
CA LEU A 74 3.20 -20.86 -9.30
C LEU A 74 2.77 -22.28 -8.89
N ASP A 75 1.49 -22.62 -9.03
CA ASP A 75 0.99 -23.96 -8.68
C ASP A 75 1.52 -25.05 -9.63
N TYR A 76 1.71 -24.73 -10.91
CA TYR A 76 2.28 -25.67 -11.89
C TYR A 76 3.74 -26.03 -11.58
N ASN A 77 4.53 -25.06 -11.11
CA ASN A 77 5.94 -25.29 -10.73
C ASN A 77 6.08 -26.05 -9.41
N ASN A 78 5.09 -26.00 -8.51
CA ASN A 78 5.13 -26.72 -7.24
C ASN A 78 4.68 -28.19 -7.35
N ASN A 79 3.91 -28.57 -8.38
CA ASN A 79 3.39 -29.94 -8.54
C ASN A 79 4.24 -30.86 -9.45
N THR A 80 5.39 -30.40 -9.95
CA THR A 80 6.28 -31.22 -10.80
C THR A 80 7.49 -31.81 -10.07
N VAL A 81 7.58 -31.67 -8.73
CA VAL A 81 8.73 -32.16 -7.92
C VAL A 81 8.36 -33.31 -6.97
N SER A 82 7.48 -34.23 -7.37
CA SER A 82 7.12 -35.39 -6.53
C SER A 82 7.29 -36.75 -7.20
N ASN A 83 8.22 -36.91 -8.15
CA ASN A 83 8.65 -38.24 -8.56
C ASN A 83 10.00 -38.26 -9.33
N PHE A 84 11.12 -37.91 -8.70
CA PHE A 84 12.44 -38.28 -9.24
C PHE A 84 13.38 -38.84 -8.16
N PRO A 85 14.18 -39.88 -8.48
CA PRO A 85 15.01 -40.60 -7.52
C PRO A 85 16.16 -39.72 -7.05
N SER A 86 16.47 -39.83 -5.75
CA SER A 86 17.53 -39.11 -5.07
C SER A 86 18.88 -39.21 -5.82
N PRO A 87 19.53 -38.10 -6.20
CA PRO A 87 20.93 -38.10 -6.58
C PRO A 87 21.81 -38.03 -5.32
N PRO A 88 23.04 -38.57 -5.39
CA PRO A 88 23.93 -38.64 -4.24
C PRO A 88 24.37 -37.24 -3.80
N GLN A 89 24.44 -37.05 -2.49
CA GLN A 89 24.97 -35.85 -1.85
C GLN A 89 26.36 -35.54 -2.39
N ASN A 90 26.51 -34.41 -3.07
CA ASN A 90 27.81 -33.82 -3.32
C ASN A 90 27.81 -32.40 -2.78
N ASN A 91 28.53 -32.24 -1.68
CA ASN A 91 28.98 -30.97 -1.13
C ASN A 91 29.66 -30.16 -2.24
N ASN A 92 29.06 -29.06 -2.69
CA ASN A 92 29.81 -27.98 -3.29
C ASN A 92 29.06 -26.66 -3.17
N ASN A 93 29.58 -25.83 -2.27
CA ASN A 93 29.69 -24.39 -2.32
C ASN A 93 29.29 -23.76 -3.68
N ILE A 94 28.04 -23.30 -3.80
CA ILE A 94 27.62 -22.44 -4.91
C ILE A 94 27.74 -21.00 -4.45
N ASN A 95 28.93 -20.47 -4.70
CA ASN A 95 29.22 -19.06 -4.74
C ASN A 95 28.66 -18.53 -6.07
N ASN A 96 27.38 -18.12 -6.11
CA ASN A 96 26.76 -17.58 -7.31
C ASN A 96 27.07 -16.09 -7.45
N ASN A 97 28.15 -15.84 -8.18
CA ASN A 97 28.53 -14.54 -8.70
C ASN A 97 27.95 -14.38 -10.12
N ASN A 98 27.38 -13.21 -10.39
CA ASN A 98 27.09 -12.59 -11.69
C ASN A 98 25.92 -13.13 -12.55
N ASN A 99 24.76 -12.47 -12.44
CA ASN A 99 24.23 -11.56 -13.48
C ASN A 99 22.78 -11.13 -13.16
N ASN A 100 22.61 -9.89 -12.68
CA ASN A 100 21.46 -8.97 -12.74
C ASN A 100 21.50 -8.04 -11.51
N GLY A 101 22.35 -7.01 -11.59
CA GLY A 101 22.79 -6.19 -10.45
C GLY A 101 21.69 -5.45 -9.68
N SER A 102 20.54 -5.16 -10.27
CA SER A 102 19.45 -4.45 -9.59
C SER A 102 18.47 -5.38 -8.85
N GLY A 103 18.17 -6.55 -9.41
CA GLY A 103 17.22 -7.51 -8.82
C GLY A 103 17.68 -8.01 -7.45
N ASN A 104 18.96 -8.37 -7.35
CA ASN A 104 19.55 -8.81 -6.08
C ASN A 104 19.58 -7.71 -5.01
N LEU A 105 19.74 -6.44 -5.40
CA LEU A 105 19.73 -5.31 -4.46
C LEU A 105 18.31 -5.01 -3.97
N LEU A 106 17.31 -5.12 -4.85
CA LEU A 106 15.91 -4.92 -4.47
C LEU A 106 15.43 -6.02 -3.52
N ASP A 107 15.78 -7.28 -3.78
CA ASP A 107 15.46 -8.40 -2.88
C ASP A 107 16.12 -8.24 -1.51
N GLN A 108 17.37 -7.76 -1.48
CA GLN A 108 18.04 -7.42 -0.22
C GLN A 108 17.35 -6.25 0.50
N ALA A 109 16.94 -5.21 -0.22
CA ALA A 109 16.21 -4.08 0.36
C ALA A 109 14.89 -4.54 1.00
N LEU A 110 14.16 -5.44 0.33
CA LEU A 110 12.93 -6.04 0.85
C LEU A 110 13.19 -6.90 2.09
N LYS A 111 14.28 -7.68 2.09
CA LYS A 111 14.69 -8.45 3.26
C LYS A 111 14.92 -7.54 4.48
N PHE A 112 15.71 -6.48 4.33
CA PHE A 112 15.96 -5.53 5.42
C PHE A 112 14.70 -4.79 5.86
N ALA A 113 13.78 -4.45 4.95
CA ALA A 113 12.50 -3.85 5.30
C ALA A 113 11.67 -4.78 6.21
N ASN A 114 11.60 -6.07 5.88
CA ASN A 114 10.86 -7.06 6.68
C ASN A 114 11.54 -7.31 8.03
N GLU A 115 12.87 -7.39 8.07
CA GLU A 115 13.63 -7.51 9.31
C GLU A 115 13.43 -6.28 10.21
N ALA A 116 13.39 -5.07 9.64
CA ALA A 116 13.13 -3.84 10.39
C ALA A 116 11.74 -3.85 11.06
N ILE A 117 10.71 -4.29 10.33
CA ILE A 117 9.35 -4.45 10.88
C ILE A 117 9.32 -5.52 11.98
N GLY A 118 10.06 -6.61 11.82
CA GLY A 118 10.22 -7.64 12.84
C GLY A 118 10.89 -7.09 14.12
N CYS A 119 11.91 -6.27 13.96
CA CYS A 119 12.57 -5.58 15.07
C CYS A 119 11.63 -4.58 15.77
N GLU A 120 10.87 -3.77 15.03
CA GLU A 120 9.84 -2.88 15.62
C GLU A 120 8.82 -3.68 16.43
N SER A 121 8.32 -4.78 15.87
CA SER A 121 7.31 -5.64 16.50
C SER A 121 7.84 -6.30 17.79
N SER A 122 9.15 -6.53 17.86
CA SER A 122 9.83 -7.09 19.03
C SER A 122 10.32 -6.01 20.01
N ASN A 123 9.93 -4.75 19.81
CA ASN A 123 10.39 -3.57 20.57
C ASN A 123 11.92 -3.36 20.54
N ASN A 124 12.62 -3.94 19.57
CA ASN A 124 14.04 -3.72 19.33
C ASN A 124 14.23 -2.53 18.39
N ILE A 125 14.03 -1.32 18.91
CA ILE A 125 14.02 -0.08 18.11
C ILE A 125 15.38 0.17 17.45
N GLN A 126 16.48 -0.13 18.15
CA GLN A 126 17.83 0.06 17.59
C GLN A 126 18.09 -0.86 16.40
N GLY A 127 17.67 -2.13 16.48
CA GLY A 127 17.75 -3.07 15.35
C GLY A 127 16.90 -2.61 14.17
N ALA A 128 15.70 -2.09 14.43
CA ALA A 128 14.83 -1.56 13.39
C ALA A 128 15.46 -0.38 12.65
N ILE A 129 16.05 0.58 13.37
CA ILE A 129 16.75 1.74 12.78
C ILE A 129 17.89 1.28 11.86
N VAL A 130 18.73 0.35 12.32
CA VAL A 130 19.86 -0.15 11.51
C VAL A 130 19.36 -0.79 10.21
N ASN A 131 18.31 -1.61 10.28
CA ASN A 131 17.76 -2.27 9.11
C ASN A 131 17.03 -1.29 8.16
N TYR A 132 16.31 -0.29 8.67
CA TYR A 132 15.73 0.75 7.83
C TYR A 132 16.78 1.57 7.10
N LYS A 133 17.90 1.93 7.75
CA LYS A 133 19.00 2.66 7.09
C LYS A 133 19.59 1.86 5.93
N LYS A 134 19.88 0.57 6.14
CA LYS A 134 20.36 -0.33 5.07
C LYS A 134 19.36 -0.45 3.92
N CYS A 135 18.06 -0.57 4.24
CA CYS A 135 17.00 -0.61 3.24
C CYS A 135 16.97 0.67 2.39
N VAL A 136 17.07 1.85 3.03
CA VAL A 136 17.09 3.15 2.35
C VAL A 136 18.31 3.27 1.42
N GLU A 137 19.49 2.85 1.86
CA GLU A 137 20.72 2.86 1.05
C GLU A 137 20.58 1.97 -0.20
N LEU A 138 20.06 0.75 -0.03
CA LEU A 138 19.84 -0.18 -1.15
C LEU A 138 18.79 0.35 -2.13
N LEU A 139 17.66 0.88 -1.63
CA LEU A 139 16.63 1.49 -2.48
C LEU A 139 17.17 2.69 -3.27
N GLU A 140 18.09 3.45 -2.67
CA GLU A 140 18.75 4.55 -3.38
C GLU A 140 19.62 4.03 -4.52
N GLN A 141 20.44 3.00 -4.28
CA GLN A 141 21.26 2.37 -5.33
C GLN A 141 20.38 1.82 -6.47
N VAL A 142 19.36 1.03 -6.13
CA VAL A 142 18.41 0.47 -7.10
C VAL A 142 17.75 1.58 -7.91
N SER A 143 17.35 2.69 -7.26
CA SER A 143 16.70 3.80 -7.96
C SER A 143 17.61 4.54 -8.94
N ARG A 144 18.93 4.51 -8.75
CA ARG A 144 19.91 5.13 -9.67
C ARG A 144 20.08 4.28 -10.93
N ASP A 145 20.09 2.96 -10.75
CA ASP A 145 20.26 2.00 -11.85
C ASP A 145 18.95 1.74 -12.62
N GLU A 146 17.81 2.15 -12.05
CA GLU A 146 16.50 1.96 -12.67
C GLU A 146 16.27 2.90 -13.87
N SER A 147 16.01 2.28 -15.02
CA SER A 147 15.75 2.98 -16.28
C SER A 147 14.29 3.44 -16.39
N ASN A 148 13.36 2.68 -15.81
CA ASN A 148 11.94 3.00 -15.86
C ASN A 148 11.58 4.13 -14.87
N ILE A 149 11.06 5.25 -15.39
CA ILE A 149 10.74 6.44 -14.60
C ILE A 149 9.68 6.19 -13.52
N GLU A 150 8.65 5.40 -13.82
CA GLU A 150 7.55 5.10 -12.89
C GLU A 150 8.07 4.25 -11.73
N THR A 151 8.86 3.24 -12.04
CA THR A 151 9.49 2.36 -11.06
C THR A 151 10.44 3.16 -10.17
N ARG A 152 11.27 4.02 -10.75
CA ARG A 152 12.17 4.91 -10.01
C ARG A 152 11.41 5.89 -9.09
N LEU A 153 10.29 6.43 -9.55
CA LEU A 153 9.45 7.32 -8.73
C LEU A 153 8.84 6.56 -7.55
N PHE A 154 8.34 5.35 -7.79
CA PHE A 154 7.81 4.48 -6.74
C PHE A 154 8.88 4.09 -5.71
N LEU A 155 10.08 3.70 -6.15
CA LEU A 155 11.21 3.39 -5.27
C LEU A 155 11.60 4.59 -4.41
N ASN A 156 11.63 5.80 -4.99
CA ASN A 156 11.90 7.03 -4.25
C ASN A 156 10.83 7.35 -3.20
N GLN A 157 9.55 7.11 -3.52
CA GLN A 157 8.47 7.26 -2.56
C GLN A 157 8.65 6.29 -1.37
N LYS A 158 8.97 5.02 -1.64
CA LYS A 158 9.23 4.03 -0.59
C LYS A 158 10.46 4.34 0.24
N ARG A 159 11.53 4.83 -0.39
CA ARG A 159 12.72 5.31 0.30
C ARG A 159 12.38 6.41 1.31
N GLN A 160 11.59 7.41 0.92
CA GLN A 160 11.16 8.49 1.82
C GLN A 160 10.30 7.98 2.99
N GLU A 161 9.43 7.00 2.74
CA GLU A 161 8.61 6.37 3.78
C GLU A 161 9.47 5.68 4.85
N TYR A 162 10.44 4.85 4.44
CA TYR A 162 11.35 4.18 5.37
C TYR A 162 12.30 5.13 6.07
N GLN A 163 12.78 6.17 5.39
CA GLN A 163 13.59 7.22 5.99
C GLN A 163 12.82 7.97 7.09
N GLY A 164 11.58 8.40 6.80
CA GLY A 164 10.74 9.07 7.81
C GLY A 164 10.39 8.17 8.99
N ARG A 165 10.24 6.86 8.77
CA ARG A 165 10.05 5.87 9.85
C ARG A 165 11.30 5.80 10.74
N CYS A 166 12.48 5.69 10.12
CA CYS A 166 13.77 5.69 10.82
C CYS A 166 13.96 6.93 11.70
N GLU A 167 13.72 8.13 11.17
CA GLU A 167 13.82 9.39 11.91
C GLU A 167 12.84 9.43 13.11
N SER A 168 11.62 8.91 12.93
CA SER A 168 10.61 8.85 14.00
C SER A 168 11.04 7.91 15.14
N LEU A 169 11.68 6.79 14.81
CA LEU A 169 12.23 5.86 15.80
C LEU A 169 13.41 6.47 16.56
N GLU A 170 14.31 7.19 15.87
CA GLU A 170 15.44 7.89 16.48
C GLU A 170 14.99 8.95 17.50
N LEU A 171 13.92 9.68 17.19
CA LEU A 171 13.30 10.62 18.14
C LEU A 171 12.74 9.90 19.36
N THR A 172 12.17 8.72 19.18
CA THR A 172 11.60 7.93 20.28
C THR A 172 12.70 7.49 21.25
N ILE A 173 13.85 7.03 20.75
CA ILE A 173 15.03 6.68 21.57
C ILE A 173 15.58 7.92 22.28
N SER A 174 15.65 9.06 21.58
CA SER A 174 16.15 10.30 22.15
C SER A 174 15.27 10.78 23.33
N ASN A 175 13.96 10.65 23.19
CA ASN A 175 13.01 11.01 24.24
C ASN A 175 13.01 10.02 25.42
N SER A 176 13.21 8.72 25.17
CA SER A 176 13.28 7.72 26.25
C SER A 176 14.52 7.88 27.13
N ASN A 177 15.63 8.32 26.54
CA ASN A 177 16.90 8.49 27.26
C ASN A 177 17.02 9.85 27.97
N GLY A 178 16.16 10.82 27.63
CA GLY A 178 16.17 12.17 28.21
C GLY A 178 15.40 12.36 29.52
N PHE A 179 14.72 11.32 30.04
CA PHE A 179 13.91 11.41 31.27
C PHE A 179 14.51 10.69 32.49
N GLY A 180 15.75 10.21 32.38
CA GLY A 180 16.52 9.73 33.51
C GLY A 180 17.31 10.87 34.16
N ASN A 181 16.79 11.39 35.26
CA ASN A 181 17.48 12.23 36.26
C ASN A 181 17.28 13.76 36.15
N SER A 182 16.05 14.24 36.41
CA SER A 182 15.87 15.50 37.14
C SER A 182 14.70 15.36 38.11
N GLY A 183 15.01 15.56 39.38
CA GLY A 183 14.04 15.48 40.46
C GLY A 183 12.90 16.47 40.27
N SER A 184 11.73 16.03 40.74
CA SER A 184 10.69 16.85 41.36
C SER A 184 11.10 18.30 41.60
N LEU A 185 10.62 19.22 40.76
CA LEU A 185 10.33 20.59 41.17
C LEU A 185 9.14 21.12 40.36
N ASN A 186 8.04 21.36 41.06
CA ASN A 186 6.95 22.23 40.65
C ASN A 186 7.52 23.59 40.23
N SER A 187 7.23 24.08 39.02
CA SER A 187 7.23 25.53 38.71
C SER A 187 6.50 25.83 37.40
N THR A 188 5.26 26.27 37.55
CA THR A 188 4.74 27.58 37.11
C THR A 188 5.43 28.28 35.93
N MET A 189 4.63 28.53 34.89
CA MET A 189 4.65 29.66 33.92
C MET A 189 5.94 30.49 33.81
N THR A 190 6.60 30.47 32.64
CA THR A 190 7.13 31.69 32.01
C THR A 190 7.22 31.50 30.48
N LEU A 191 6.42 32.28 29.74
CA LEU A 191 6.69 32.64 28.34
C LEU A 191 7.96 33.50 28.30
N MET A 192 9.01 33.11 27.59
CA MET A 192 9.94 34.06 26.98
C MET A 192 10.73 33.44 25.81
N ASN A 193 10.35 33.89 24.62
CA ASN A 193 11.19 34.38 23.53
C ASN A 193 12.73 34.27 23.74
N ASN A 194 13.44 33.54 22.88
CA ASN A 194 14.66 34.07 22.28
C ASN A 194 15.13 33.32 21.03
N ASN A 195 15.54 34.14 20.07
CA ASN A 195 15.92 33.88 18.71
C ASN A 195 17.46 33.72 18.64
N SER A 196 17.97 32.63 18.06
CA SER A 196 19.26 32.64 17.32
C SER A 196 19.58 31.30 16.66
N ASN A 197 19.76 31.37 15.35
CA ASN A 197 20.71 30.63 14.53
C ASN A 197 20.66 29.11 14.49
N ASN A 198 19.97 28.58 13.48
CA ASN A 198 20.49 27.49 12.63
C ASN A 198 19.74 27.48 11.27
N ASN A 199 20.33 28.16 10.30
CA ASN A 199 19.75 28.49 9.00
C ASN A 199 20.21 27.53 7.88
N LEU A 200 20.10 26.21 8.08
CA LEU A 200 20.39 25.23 7.00
C LEU A 200 19.33 24.12 6.78
N ASN A 201 18.29 24.00 7.62
CA ASN A 201 17.26 22.96 7.47
C ASN A 201 15.91 23.48 6.92
N SER A 202 15.84 24.73 6.45
CA SER A 202 14.58 25.41 6.05
C SER A 202 14.25 25.32 4.55
N ILE A 203 15.05 24.59 3.76
CA ILE A 203 14.80 24.47 2.31
C ILE A 203 13.84 23.31 2.00
N ASN A 204 13.81 22.24 2.80
CA ASN A 204 12.92 21.09 2.56
C ASN A 204 11.48 21.27 3.07
N SER A 205 11.22 22.22 3.98
CA SER A 205 9.85 22.51 4.46
C SER A 205 9.06 23.42 3.51
N LYS A 206 9.73 24.28 2.74
CA LYS A 206 9.07 25.16 1.76
C LYS A 206 8.57 24.38 0.54
N THR A 207 9.29 23.37 0.07
CA THR A 207 8.85 22.51 -1.04
C THR A 207 7.65 21.63 -0.64
N ARG A 208 7.62 21.16 0.61
CA ARG A 208 6.48 20.41 1.16
C ARG A 208 5.21 21.28 1.35
N SER A 209 5.37 22.57 1.66
CA SER A 209 4.25 23.51 1.84
C SER A 209 3.65 24.01 0.51
N GLN A 210 4.46 24.22 -0.53
CA GLN A 210 3.99 24.63 -1.86
C GLN A 210 3.15 23.55 -2.56
N PHE A 211 3.47 22.26 -2.37
CA PHE A 211 2.69 21.16 -2.93
C PHE A 211 1.30 20.99 -2.27
N LEU A 212 1.17 21.33 -0.98
CA LEU A 212 -0.12 21.33 -0.30
C LEU A 212 -0.97 22.57 -0.61
N LYS A 213 -0.37 23.75 -0.81
CA LYS A 213 -1.12 24.95 -1.23
C LYS A 213 -1.71 24.80 -2.65
N ASN A 214 -1.00 24.18 -3.58
CA ASN A 214 -1.52 23.93 -4.93
C ASN A 214 -2.64 22.88 -5.01
N LYS A 215 -2.79 22.00 -4.00
CA LYS A 215 -3.93 21.07 -3.91
C LYS A 215 -5.17 21.68 -3.26
N ILE A 216 -5.03 22.71 -2.43
CA ILE A 216 -6.18 23.36 -1.79
C ILE A 216 -6.83 24.39 -2.72
N GLN A 217 -6.05 25.02 -3.62
CA GLN A 217 -6.56 26.05 -4.53
C GLN A 217 -7.35 25.50 -5.74
N TYR A 218 -7.33 24.19 -6.00
CA TYR A 218 -8.13 23.60 -7.09
C TYR A 218 -9.57 23.26 -6.70
N ASN A 219 -9.95 23.37 -5.42
CA ASN A 219 -11.30 23.06 -4.95
C ASN A 219 -12.13 24.26 -4.46
N GLN A 220 -11.62 25.50 -4.57
CA GLN A 220 -12.36 26.69 -4.12
C GLN A 220 -13.12 27.43 -5.23
N ASN A 221 -13.04 27.00 -6.50
CA ASN A 221 -13.73 27.68 -7.62
C ASN A 221 -14.94 26.92 -8.21
N LYS A 222 -15.52 25.95 -7.50
CA LYS A 222 -16.81 25.34 -7.86
C LYS A 222 -17.70 25.10 -6.65
N VAL A 223 -18.18 26.17 -6.04
CA VAL A 223 -19.41 26.14 -5.23
C VAL A 223 -20.24 27.35 -5.62
N ASN A 224 -21.02 27.20 -6.70
CA ASN A 224 -22.24 27.94 -6.91
C ASN A 224 -23.29 26.92 -7.35
N ASN A 225 -24.37 26.89 -6.56
CA ASN A 225 -25.70 26.36 -6.87
C ASN A 225 -25.83 24.85 -7.14
N GLU A 226 -26.36 24.14 -6.13
CA GLU A 226 -27.65 23.40 -6.20
C GLU A 226 -27.77 22.54 -4.95
N TYR A 227 -28.28 23.13 -3.88
CA TYR A 227 -29.01 22.37 -2.87
C TYR A 227 -30.42 22.21 -3.41
N ASP A 228 -30.73 21.06 -4.01
CA ASP A 228 -32.05 20.45 -3.88
C ASP A 228 -32.00 19.00 -4.37
N SER A 229 -32.73 18.13 -3.66
CA SER A 229 -32.98 16.70 -3.92
C SER A 229 -31.96 15.65 -3.45
N ILE A 230 -31.86 15.49 -2.13
CA ILE A 230 -31.54 14.18 -1.51
C ILE A 230 -32.86 13.42 -1.31
N PRO A 231 -33.07 12.22 -1.90
CA PRO A 231 -34.23 11.41 -1.57
C PRO A 231 -34.03 10.73 -0.20
N LEU A 232 -34.42 11.43 0.88
CA LEU A 232 -34.63 10.80 2.19
C LEU A 232 -35.97 10.07 2.18
N SER A 233 -35.94 8.76 1.98
CA SER A 233 -37.06 7.88 2.39
C SER A 233 -36.54 6.61 3.07
N LEU A 234 -35.86 6.76 4.21
CA LEU A 234 -35.72 5.68 5.18
C LEU A 234 -36.89 5.78 6.18
N LYS A 235 -37.74 4.75 6.19
CA LYS A 235 -38.90 4.66 7.10
C LYS A 235 -38.41 4.58 8.56
N PRO A 236 -39.11 5.23 9.52
CA PRO A 236 -38.78 5.14 10.94
C PRO A 236 -38.84 3.67 11.41
N GLY A 237 -37.76 3.16 11.99
CA GLY A 237 -37.70 1.82 12.60
C GLY A 237 -36.87 0.76 11.86
N GLN A 238 -36.32 1.03 10.68
CA GLN A 238 -35.38 0.10 10.06
C GLN A 238 -33.97 0.25 10.65
N LYS A 239 -33.51 -0.77 11.36
CA LYS A 239 -32.09 -0.89 11.76
C LYS A 239 -31.26 -1.19 10.51
N TYR A 240 -30.30 -0.32 10.23
CA TYR A 240 -29.32 -0.49 9.16
C TYR A 240 -28.57 -1.81 9.36
N LYS A 241 -28.85 -2.81 8.53
CA LYS A 241 -28.04 -4.04 8.45
C LYS A 241 -26.88 -3.74 7.52
N ASP A 242 -25.75 -3.39 8.13
CA ASP A 242 -24.47 -3.22 7.46
C ASP A 242 -24.13 -4.55 6.75
N PRO A 243 -24.14 -4.62 5.41
CA PRO A 243 -23.81 -5.85 4.70
C PRO A 243 -22.36 -6.16 5.03
N VAL A 244 -22.14 -7.29 5.73
CA VAL A 244 -20.86 -7.74 6.27
C VAL A 244 -19.75 -7.53 5.24
N ARG A 245 -19.08 -6.39 5.36
CA ARG A 245 -17.90 -6.04 4.59
C ARG A 245 -16.85 -7.05 5.02
N LYS A 246 -16.53 -8.00 4.14
CA LYS A 246 -15.39 -8.90 4.36
C LYS A 246 -14.17 -8.00 4.51
N LYS A 247 -13.72 -7.82 5.75
CA LYS A 247 -12.63 -6.93 6.11
C LYS A 247 -11.41 -7.34 5.31
N ASN A 248 -11.00 -6.48 4.40
CA ASN A 248 -9.76 -6.65 3.67
C ASN A 248 -8.60 -6.63 4.69
N VAL A 249 -7.50 -7.31 4.39
CA VAL A 249 -6.33 -7.42 5.29
C VAL A 249 -5.84 -6.03 5.77
N LEU A 250 -6.03 -5.01 4.93
CA LEU A 250 -5.77 -3.60 5.22
C LEU A 250 -6.60 -3.01 6.39
N GLU A 251 -7.82 -3.49 6.61
CA GLU A 251 -8.71 -3.03 7.69
C GLU A 251 -8.47 -3.80 9.01
N ARG A 252 -7.82 -4.96 8.95
CA ARG A 252 -7.25 -5.63 10.13
C ARG A 252 -5.99 -4.92 10.62
N LEU A 253 -5.18 -4.38 9.71
CA LEU A 253 -4.00 -3.57 10.02
C LEU A 253 -4.34 -2.28 10.77
N SER A 254 -5.45 -1.59 10.44
CA SER A 254 -5.84 -0.34 11.11
C SER A 254 -6.44 -0.53 12.51
N LYS A 255 -6.93 -1.73 12.85
CA LYS A 255 -7.47 -2.03 14.20
C LYS A 255 -6.43 -2.58 15.18
N SER A 256 -5.29 -3.07 14.71
CA SER A 256 -4.18 -3.51 15.58
C SER A 256 -3.36 -2.35 16.15
N ILE A 257 -3.61 -1.11 15.73
CA ILE A 257 -2.96 0.12 16.21
C ILE A 257 -3.93 0.96 17.05
N LYS A 258 -4.75 0.30 17.88
CA LYS A 258 -5.43 0.94 19.01
C LYS A 258 -4.77 0.40 20.26
N GLY A 259 -3.83 1.19 20.80
CA GLY A 259 -3.22 0.92 22.09
C GLY A 259 -4.26 0.78 23.21
N PRO A 260 -3.86 0.25 24.38
CA PRO A 260 -4.76 0.01 25.50
C PRO A 260 -5.52 1.30 25.85
N LYS A 261 -6.85 1.22 25.78
CA LYS A 261 -7.72 2.26 26.32
C LYS A 261 -7.66 2.20 27.84
N ASN A 262 -7.20 3.28 28.45
CA ASN A 262 -7.42 3.72 29.83
C ASN A 262 -7.01 2.74 30.95
N ILE A 263 -5.88 3.05 31.60
CA ILE A 263 -5.47 2.52 32.92
C ILE A 263 -5.84 3.51 34.05
N SER A 264 -6.71 4.49 33.82
CA SER A 264 -6.96 5.56 34.79
C SER A 264 -8.00 5.26 35.89
N ASP A 265 -8.45 4.02 36.11
CA ASP A 265 -9.52 3.71 37.08
C ASP A 265 -9.14 2.73 38.21
N HIS A 266 -7.86 2.65 38.57
CA HIS A 266 -7.47 2.10 39.87
C HIS A 266 -6.49 3.06 40.51
N TRP A 267 -6.97 3.92 41.42
CA TRP A 267 -6.30 4.47 42.61
C TRP A 267 -7.21 5.59 43.16
N LEU A 268 -8.17 5.20 44.01
CA LEU A 268 -8.86 5.92 45.11
C LEU A 268 -10.31 5.45 45.26
#